data_AF-A0A9W6TJT1-F1
#
_entry.id   AF-A0A9W6TJT1-F1
#
_cell.length_a   1.000
_cell.length_b   1.000
_cell.length_c   1.000
_cell.angle_alpha   90.00
_cell.angle_beta   90.00
_cell.angle_gamma   90.00
#
_symmetry.space_group_name_H-M   'P 1'
#
loop_
_entity.id
_entity.type
_entity.pdbx_description
1 polymer ?
#
loop_
_entity_poly.entity_id
_entity_poly.type
_entity_poly.pdbx_seq_one_letter_code
_entity_poly.pdbx_strand_id
1 'polypeptide(L)'
;MVELHARLDGAVNMYTMDHRGTGRSTLLDCVAAQATTTGSPWGSSINTSEVPACAKDLEEKYGNMSSFSMTSAATDMATFISNYSNGANTIVYGVSYGTALVERVIHLNPSEVTGYVLDGVATSSGASGKNSFEYFSTWDADFGDVGDAFMALCATKSECSGRFEGSSLSSTLQGLITEYDTNPNSTCAALVSDVNSDRNTDPASYILREALGSLLQSARLRTLIPPVVYRLNRCAPKDIDVLTHFFTSLNAYLASPDEENAFESTLLYYLIVFSEMWEKPEPSTSEMLARFTNARISNGGTYSEIPQYCAFSKETSAVCNQLDVGDYGANGIIYERDEYWNKSATIPSQASVLLLSSKLDPQTPYKYAEYLLDALDGDKKELITFEYATHGTLWTTPMDDNDDTSETCGMKLLVSYVNNGGDLESLDKSCVGEMPAFNITVPLTYQHYFLSTGDAYDGSYDSSLSSSELTDGTGSSTSRDKSKYKTLFIVFLVLFVVALVLDAFFAYRWCKRNHKKESGRATDDLPEHVDCSTPVAARASFPKLSTSFTRQHVK
;
A
#
# COMPACT_ATOMS: atom_id res chain seq x y z
N MET A 1 5.97 -13.96 -6.46
CA MET A 1 5.56 -14.69 -7.69
C MET A 1 6.70 -15.23 -8.55
N VAL A 2 7.77 -14.46 -8.84
CA VAL A 2 8.95 -14.99 -9.57
C VAL A 2 9.57 -16.20 -8.87
N GLU A 3 9.69 -16.12 -7.55
CA GLU A 3 10.16 -17.24 -6.72
C GLU A 3 9.27 -18.49 -6.87
N LEU A 4 7.94 -18.34 -6.81
CA LEU A 4 7.00 -19.44 -7.00
C LEU A 4 7.21 -20.13 -8.36
N HIS A 5 7.33 -19.35 -9.44
CA HIS A 5 7.61 -19.89 -10.78
C HIS A 5 8.92 -20.69 -10.82
N ALA A 6 9.98 -20.17 -10.18
CA ALA A 6 11.27 -20.85 -10.12
C ALA A 6 11.20 -22.15 -9.30
N ARG A 7 10.51 -22.15 -8.15
CA ARG A 7 10.32 -23.34 -7.29
C ARG A 7 9.47 -24.43 -7.94
N LEU A 8 8.62 -24.05 -8.90
CA LEU A 8 7.82 -24.97 -9.69
C LEU A 8 8.49 -25.34 -11.02
N ASP A 9 9.80 -25.11 -11.16
CA ASP A 9 10.60 -25.42 -12.36
C ASP A 9 10.02 -24.86 -13.68
N GLY A 10 9.28 -23.75 -13.59
CA GLY A 10 8.57 -23.16 -14.75
C GLY A 10 7.43 -24.02 -15.30
N ALA A 11 6.90 -24.96 -14.52
CA ALA A 11 5.79 -25.83 -14.91
C ALA A 11 4.42 -25.13 -14.93
N VAL A 12 4.35 -23.88 -14.48
CA VAL A 12 3.12 -23.10 -14.34
C VAL A 12 3.23 -21.76 -15.05
N ASN A 13 2.13 -21.30 -15.62
CA ASN A 13 2.03 -19.93 -16.11
C ASN A 13 1.71 -19.00 -14.93
N MET A 14 2.52 -17.95 -14.76
CA MET A 14 2.28 -16.92 -13.74
C MET A 14 1.73 -15.66 -14.38
N TYR A 15 0.56 -15.23 -13.90
CA TYR A 15 -0.08 -13.99 -14.31
C TYR A 15 -0.17 -13.05 -13.12
N THR A 16 0.25 -11.81 -13.34
CA THR A 16 0.01 -10.68 -12.44
C THR A 16 -0.75 -9.64 -13.23
N MET A 17 -1.71 -8.96 -12.60
CA MET A 17 -2.52 -7.95 -13.28
C MET A 17 -2.56 -6.66 -12.48
N ASP A 18 -2.41 -5.55 -13.19
CA ASP A 18 -2.91 -4.27 -12.72
C ASP A 18 -4.43 -4.36 -12.94
N HIS A 19 -5.24 -4.45 -11.88
CA HIS A 19 -6.70 -4.46 -12.04
C HIS A 19 -7.19 -3.08 -12.51
N ARG A 20 -8.43 -3.02 -13.01
CA ARG A 20 -9.00 -1.75 -13.51
C ARG A 20 -8.80 -0.61 -12.50
N GLY A 21 -8.32 0.53 -12.98
CA GLY A 21 -8.07 1.72 -12.15
C GLY A 21 -6.68 1.77 -11.50
N THR A 22 -5.85 0.73 -11.60
CA THR A 22 -4.48 0.73 -11.08
C THR A 22 -3.45 0.61 -12.19
N GLY A 23 -2.23 1.05 -11.90
CA GLY A 23 -1.05 0.93 -12.75
C GLY A 23 -1.30 1.30 -14.20
N ARG A 24 -1.11 0.32 -15.10
CA ARG A 24 -1.25 0.46 -16.55
C ARG A 24 -2.68 0.23 -17.04
N SER A 25 -3.59 -0.19 -16.18
CA SER A 25 -4.97 -0.54 -16.50
C SER A 25 -5.91 0.64 -16.33
N THR A 26 -5.68 1.70 -17.12
CA THR A 26 -6.36 3.01 -17.02
C THR A 26 -6.40 3.47 -15.58
N LEU A 27 -5.27 4.00 -15.08
CA LEU A 27 -5.16 4.56 -13.74
C LEU A 27 -6.35 5.48 -13.46
N LEU A 28 -7.06 5.25 -12.35
CA LEU A 28 -8.17 6.09 -11.97
C LEU A 28 -7.62 7.37 -11.36
N ASP A 29 -7.74 8.46 -12.11
CA ASP A 29 -7.23 9.78 -11.79
C ASP A 29 -8.21 10.88 -12.21
N CYS A 30 -7.91 12.11 -11.79
CA CYS A 30 -8.72 13.31 -12.05
C CYS A 30 -7.91 14.36 -12.83
N VAL A 31 -7.44 13.97 -14.02
CA VAL A 31 -6.52 14.76 -14.85
C VAL A 31 -7.10 16.12 -15.24
N ALA A 32 -8.37 16.19 -15.65
CA ALA A 32 -8.94 17.47 -16.08
C ALA A 32 -9.12 18.43 -14.90
N ALA A 33 -9.39 17.89 -13.70
CA ALA A 33 -9.43 18.65 -12.47
C ALA A 33 -8.03 19.05 -11.96
N GLN A 34 -6.95 18.48 -12.53
CA GLN A 34 -5.58 18.60 -12.01
C GLN A 34 -5.45 18.20 -10.53
N ALA A 35 -6.34 17.32 -10.07
CA ALA A 35 -6.26 16.73 -8.74
C ALA A 35 -5.26 15.56 -8.75
N THR A 36 -4.73 15.19 -7.59
CA THR A 36 -3.72 14.11 -7.45
C THR A 36 -2.45 14.33 -8.30
N THR A 37 -2.10 15.59 -8.58
CA THR A 37 -0.90 15.93 -9.37
C THR A 37 0.23 16.42 -8.46
N THR A 38 1.46 16.53 -8.98
CA THR A 38 2.58 17.13 -8.20
C THR A 38 2.31 18.57 -7.74
N GLY A 39 1.35 19.27 -8.36
CA GLY A 39 0.92 20.61 -7.95
C GLY A 39 -0.25 20.62 -6.96
N SER A 40 -0.84 19.46 -6.65
CA SER A 40 -1.94 19.32 -5.71
C SER A 40 -1.47 19.47 -4.26
N PRO A 41 -2.34 19.93 -3.33
CA PRO A 41 -1.99 20.12 -1.93
C PRO A 41 -1.39 18.89 -1.25
N TRP A 42 -1.84 17.69 -1.64
CA TRP A 42 -1.37 16.40 -1.11
C TRP A 42 -0.63 15.55 -2.16
N GLY A 43 -0.09 16.20 -3.21
CA GLY A 43 0.64 15.51 -4.28
C GLY A 43 -0.23 14.50 -5.01
N SER A 44 0.19 13.23 -5.05
CA SER A 44 -0.56 12.13 -5.68
C SER A 44 -1.81 11.70 -4.90
N SER A 45 -1.99 12.17 -3.66
CA SER A 45 -3.19 11.93 -2.87
C SER A 45 -4.24 13.02 -3.09
N ILE A 46 -5.52 12.67 -2.92
CA ILE A 46 -6.64 13.60 -3.12
C ILE A 46 -6.97 14.35 -1.84
N ASN A 47 -6.88 15.68 -1.87
CA ASN A 47 -7.36 16.52 -0.78
C ASN A 47 -8.89 16.66 -0.81
N THR A 48 -9.53 16.75 0.36
CA THR A 48 -10.98 16.98 0.47
C THR A 48 -11.48 18.16 -0.38
N SER A 49 -10.69 19.25 -0.50
CA SER A 49 -11.06 20.40 -1.32
C SER A 49 -11.03 20.14 -2.83
N GLU A 50 -10.33 19.10 -3.28
CA GLU A 50 -10.23 18.72 -4.69
C GLU A 50 -11.39 17.81 -5.13
N VAL A 51 -12.09 17.20 -4.18
CA VAL A 51 -13.18 16.23 -4.42
C VAL A 51 -14.26 16.78 -5.35
N PRO A 52 -14.81 18.01 -5.18
CA PRO A 52 -15.87 18.50 -6.05
C PRO A 52 -15.48 18.59 -7.53
N ALA A 53 -14.25 19.04 -7.82
CA ALA A 53 -13.75 19.16 -9.19
C ALA A 53 -13.42 17.78 -9.79
N CYS A 54 -12.83 16.90 -8.99
CA CYS A 54 -12.54 15.52 -9.36
C CYS A 54 -13.82 14.73 -9.65
N ALA A 55 -14.84 14.84 -8.78
CA ALA A 55 -16.15 14.21 -8.97
C ALA A 55 -16.79 14.59 -10.31
N LYS A 56 -16.71 15.87 -10.68
CA LYS A 56 -17.21 16.35 -11.98
C LYS A 56 -16.44 15.74 -13.16
N ASP A 57 -15.11 15.67 -13.08
CA ASP A 57 -14.27 15.05 -14.11
C ASP A 57 -14.63 13.57 -14.30
N LEU A 58 -14.75 12.82 -13.21
CA LEU A 58 -15.13 11.40 -13.24
C LEU A 58 -16.55 11.19 -13.77
N GLU A 59 -17.51 12.03 -13.38
CA GLU A 59 -18.89 11.95 -13.88
C GLU A 59 -18.94 12.19 -15.39
N GLU A 60 -18.21 13.17 -15.91
CA GLU A 60 -18.15 13.46 -17.34
C GLU A 60 -17.43 12.35 -18.12
N LYS A 61 -16.40 11.73 -17.54
CA LYS A 61 -15.54 10.73 -18.20
C LYS A 61 -16.10 9.31 -18.14
N TYR A 62 -16.58 8.88 -16.98
CA TYR A 62 -16.96 7.49 -16.69
C TYR A 62 -18.43 7.33 -16.29
N GLY A 63 -19.08 8.39 -15.81
CA GLY A 63 -20.46 8.34 -15.34
C GLY A 63 -20.57 7.56 -14.02
N ASN A 64 -21.05 6.31 -14.08
CA ASN A 64 -21.24 5.49 -12.88
C ASN A 64 -19.91 4.88 -12.42
N MET A 65 -19.54 5.15 -11.18
CA MET A 65 -18.31 4.65 -10.56
C MET A 65 -18.29 3.14 -10.30
N SER A 66 -19.42 2.44 -10.42
CA SER A 66 -19.47 0.96 -10.32
C SER A 66 -18.64 0.27 -11.40
N SER A 67 -18.28 0.98 -12.49
CA SER A 67 -17.31 0.53 -13.48
C SER A 67 -15.92 0.24 -12.88
N PHE A 68 -15.60 0.79 -11.70
CA PHE A 68 -14.36 0.56 -10.94
C PHE A 68 -14.60 -0.20 -9.62
N SER A 69 -15.76 -0.84 -9.45
CA SER A 69 -16.06 -1.61 -8.24
C SER A 69 -15.20 -2.87 -8.09
N MET A 70 -15.17 -3.42 -6.87
CA MET A 70 -14.55 -4.71 -6.59
C MET A 70 -15.16 -5.84 -7.44
N THR A 71 -16.49 -5.86 -7.65
CA THR A 71 -17.13 -6.83 -8.56
C THR A 71 -16.72 -6.64 -10.00
N SER A 72 -16.59 -5.40 -10.45
CA SER A 72 -16.08 -5.09 -11.79
C SER A 72 -14.65 -5.63 -11.96
N ALA A 73 -13.77 -5.42 -10.99
CA ALA A 73 -12.42 -5.98 -11.01
C ALA A 73 -12.42 -7.52 -10.96
N ALA A 74 -13.26 -8.13 -10.13
CA ALA A 74 -13.44 -9.59 -10.05
C ALA A 74 -13.91 -10.18 -11.39
N THR A 75 -14.82 -9.48 -12.06
CA THR A 75 -15.35 -9.86 -13.37
C THR A 75 -14.26 -9.82 -14.45
N ASP A 76 -13.32 -8.86 -14.40
CA ASP A 76 -12.16 -8.86 -15.30
C ASP A 76 -11.32 -10.11 -15.12
N MET A 77 -11.02 -10.47 -13.87
CA MET A 77 -10.21 -11.65 -13.58
C MET A 77 -10.91 -12.94 -14.03
N ALA A 78 -12.19 -13.11 -13.72
CA ALA A 78 -12.97 -14.27 -14.18
C ALA A 78 -13.03 -14.34 -15.72
N THR A 79 -13.25 -13.21 -16.39
CA THR A 79 -13.25 -13.11 -17.85
C THR A 79 -11.88 -13.42 -18.44
N PHE A 80 -10.80 -12.96 -17.79
CA PHE A 80 -9.44 -13.24 -18.23
C PHE A 80 -9.13 -14.73 -18.14
N ILE A 81 -9.42 -15.35 -16.99
CA ILE A 81 -9.21 -16.78 -16.75
C ILE A 81 -9.95 -17.61 -17.81
N SER A 82 -11.22 -17.30 -18.07
CA SER A 82 -12.01 -18.08 -19.02
C SER A 82 -11.57 -17.90 -20.48
N ASN A 83 -11.14 -16.71 -20.89
CA ASN A 83 -10.80 -16.43 -22.28
C ASN A 83 -9.32 -16.66 -22.64
N TYR A 84 -8.40 -16.55 -21.68
CA TYR A 84 -6.96 -16.49 -21.95
C TYR A 84 -6.13 -17.52 -21.18
N SER A 85 -6.73 -18.30 -20.27
CA SER A 85 -6.04 -19.46 -19.72
C SER A 85 -5.89 -20.57 -20.77
N ASN A 86 -5.00 -21.52 -20.50
CA ASN A 86 -4.80 -22.70 -21.34
C ASN A 86 -5.83 -23.82 -21.04
N GLY A 87 -6.89 -23.54 -20.29
CA GLY A 87 -7.87 -24.52 -19.83
C GLY A 87 -7.36 -25.49 -18.78
N ALA A 88 -6.14 -25.29 -18.24
CA ALA A 88 -5.63 -26.06 -17.12
C ALA A 88 -6.19 -25.53 -15.79
N ASN A 89 -5.99 -26.32 -14.72
CA ASN A 89 -6.34 -25.93 -13.36
C ASN A 89 -5.71 -24.58 -13.01
N THR A 90 -6.54 -23.64 -12.59
CA THR A 90 -6.12 -22.29 -12.20
C THR A 90 -6.20 -22.13 -10.69
N ILE A 91 -5.15 -21.58 -10.08
CA ILE A 91 -5.15 -21.15 -8.67
C ILE A 91 -5.13 -19.62 -8.65
N VAL A 92 -6.02 -19.02 -7.87
CA VAL A 92 -6.07 -17.57 -7.68
C VAL A 92 -5.52 -17.22 -6.31
N TYR A 93 -4.49 -16.38 -6.26
CA TYR A 93 -3.88 -15.89 -5.02
C TYR A 93 -4.22 -14.41 -4.83
N GLY A 94 -4.65 -14.04 -3.63
CA GLY A 94 -4.88 -12.67 -3.20
C GLY A 94 -4.19 -12.42 -1.86
N VAL A 95 -3.74 -11.19 -1.66
CA VAL A 95 -3.15 -10.72 -0.40
C VAL A 95 -3.76 -9.38 0.00
N SER A 96 -3.99 -9.16 1.30
CA SER A 96 -4.58 -7.92 1.80
C SER A 96 -5.94 -7.64 1.16
N TYR A 97 -6.22 -6.42 0.69
CA TYR A 97 -7.39 -6.11 -0.17
C TYR A 97 -7.63 -7.16 -1.28
N GLY A 98 -6.56 -7.73 -1.85
CA GLY A 98 -6.66 -8.79 -2.84
C GLY A 98 -7.45 -10.01 -2.36
N THR A 99 -7.51 -10.31 -1.07
CA THR A 99 -8.34 -11.40 -0.54
C THR A 99 -9.83 -11.10 -0.63
N ALA A 100 -10.26 -9.85 -0.41
CA ALA A 100 -11.65 -9.43 -0.61
C ALA A 100 -12.04 -9.47 -2.10
N LEU A 101 -11.10 -9.11 -2.98
CA LEU A 101 -11.29 -9.25 -4.43
C LEU A 101 -11.38 -10.73 -4.85
N VAL A 102 -10.52 -11.59 -4.31
CA VAL A 102 -10.55 -13.04 -4.57
C VAL A 102 -11.82 -13.68 -4.02
N GLU A 103 -12.27 -13.29 -2.84
CA GLU A 103 -13.57 -13.64 -2.30
C GLU A 103 -14.70 -13.28 -3.28
N ARG A 104 -14.65 -12.07 -3.87
CA ARG A 104 -15.60 -11.67 -4.91
C ARG A 104 -15.53 -12.56 -6.15
N VAL A 105 -14.37 -13.13 -6.48
CA VAL A 105 -14.23 -14.10 -7.59
C VAL A 105 -14.83 -15.46 -7.23
N ILE A 106 -14.76 -15.88 -5.96
CA ILE A 106 -15.44 -17.10 -5.49
C ILE A 106 -16.95 -16.99 -5.77
N HIS A 107 -17.56 -15.83 -5.49
CA HIS A 107 -18.97 -15.58 -5.83
C HIS A 107 -19.29 -15.74 -7.33
N LEU A 108 -18.36 -15.37 -8.22
CA LEU A 108 -18.53 -15.49 -9.66
C LEU A 108 -18.35 -16.93 -10.18
N ASN A 109 -17.76 -17.82 -9.37
CA ASN A 109 -17.57 -19.24 -9.65
C ASN A 109 -17.04 -19.54 -11.09
N PRO A 110 -15.86 -19.01 -11.47
CA PRO A 110 -15.21 -19.42 -12.71
C PRO A 110 -14.89 -20.92 -12.68
N SER A 111 -15.28 -21.64 -13.73
CA SER A 111 -15.21 -23.10 -13.79
C SER A 111 -13.78 -23.67 -13.82
N GLU A 112 -12.83 -22.87 -14.30
CA GLU A 112 -11.43 -23.19 -14.50
C GLU A 112 -10.60 -23.06 -13.22
N VAL A 113 -11.14 -22.40 -12.19
CA VAL A 113 -10.45 -22.20 -10.91
C VAL A 113 -10.68 -23.40 -10.00
N THR A 114 -9.59 -24.04 -9.59
CA THR A 114 -9.60 -25.23 -8.70
C THR A 114 -9.09 -24.92 -7.30
N GLY A 115 -8.63 -23.70 -7.05
CA GLY A 115 -8.19 -23.29 -5.72
C GLY A 115 -8.04 -21.78 -5.57
N TYR A 116 -8.30 -21.31 -4.35
CA TYR A 116 -8.19 -19.92 -3.95
C TYR A 116 -7.26 -19.84 -2.73
N VAL A 117 -6.27 -18.94 -2.76
CA VAL A 117 -5.37 -18.69 -1.64
C VAL A 117 -5.54 -17.25 -1.19
N LEU A 118 -5.92 -17.05 0.07
CA LEU A 118 -6.17 -15.74 0.67
C LEU A 118 -5.16 -15.53 1.80
N ASP A 119 -4.20 -14.64 1.60
CA ASP A 119 -3.08 -14.39 2.51
C ASP A 119 -3.19 -13.01 3.17
N GLY A 120 -3.18 -12.92 4.51
CA GLY A 120 -3.45 -11.66 5.19
C GLY A 120 -4.87 -11.16 4.86
N VAL A 121 -5.86 -11.80 5.49
CA VAL A 121 -7.25 -11.78 5.03
C VAL A 121 -7.94 -10.46 5.40
N ALA A 122 -8.27 -9.68 4.37
CA ALA A 122 -9.41 -8.76 4.36
C ALA A 122 -10.65 -9.44 3.74
N THR A 123 -11.86 -9.06 4.17
CA THR A 123 -13.11 -9.64 3.68
C THR A 123 -14.25 -8.63 3.58
N SER A 124 -15.15 -8.88 2.63
CA SER A 124 -16.44 -8.17 2.50
C SER A 124 -17.66 -9.04 2.85
N SER A 125 -17.44 -10.23 3.41
CA SER A 125 -18.50 -11.08 3.98
C SER A 125 -18.76 -10.75 5.44
N GLY A 126 -20.02 -10.57 5.79
CA GLY A 126 -20.44 -10.68 7.18
C GLY A 126 -20.90 -12.09 7.49
N ALA A 127 -20.34 -12.69 8.54
CA ALA A 127 -20.83 -13.98 9.01
C ALA A 127 -22.27 -13.83 9.53
N SER A 128 -23.19 -14.64 9.01
CA SER A 128 -24.59 -14.64 9.47
C SER A 128 -24.66 -14.94 10.97
N GLY A 129 -25.08 -13.95 11.76
CA GLY A 129 -25.45 -14.14 13.18
C GLY A 129 -24.45 -13.68 14.25
N LYS A 130 -23.33 -13.02 13.90
CA LYS A 130 -22.33 -12.56 14.90
C LYS A 130 -21.96 -11.08 14.90
N ASN A 131 -22.59 -10.19 14.10
CA ASN A 131 -22.08 -8.81 13.88
C ASN A 131 -20.57 -8.81 13.53
N SER A 132 -20.12 -9.85 12.82
CA SER A 132 -18.73 -10.05 12.44
C SER A 132 -18.57 -9.63 10.99
N PHE A 133 -18.19 -8.37 10.78
CA PHE A 133 -17.90 -7.76 9.48
C PHE A 133 -16.66 -6.87 9.66
N GLU A 134 -15.80 -6.85 8.66
CA GLU A 134 -14.62 -5.98 8.64
C GLU A 134 -14.98 -4.60 8.13
N TYR A 135 -14.70 -3.58 8.93
CA TYR A 135 -14.81 -2.20 8.48
C TYR A 135 -13.44 -1.53 8.57
N PHE A 136 -13.06 -0.84 7.51
CA PHE A 136 -11.84 -0.04 7.48
C PHE A 136 -11.89 1.10 8.52
N SER A 137 -13.08 1.61 8.84
CA SER A 137 -13.26 2.60 9.92
C SER A 137 -12.90 2.06 11.32
N THR A 138 -12.74 0.74 11.51
CA THR A 138 -12.27 0.16 12.79
C THR A 138 -10.76 -0.07 12.84
N TRP A 139 -10.03 0.22 11.75
CA TRP A 139 -8.59 -0.04 11.59
C TRP A 139 -7.77 0.27 12.84
N ASP A 140 -7.94 1.47 13.41
CA ASP A 140 -7.14 1.91 14.56
C ASP A 140 -7.35 1.03 15.81
N ALA A 141 -8.59 0.59 16.05
CA ALA A 141 -8.90 -0.31 17.16
C ALA A 141 -8.34 -1.72 16.89
N ASP A 142 -8.50 -2.21 15.66
CA ASP A 142 -8.05 -3.55 15.28
C ASP A 142 -6.53 -3.67 15.27
N PHE A 143 -5.84 -2.63 14.80
CA PHE A 143 -4.38 -2.50 14.88
C PHE A 143 -3.91 -2.45 16.35
N GLY A 144 -4.65 -1.71 17.19
CA GLY A 144 -4.41 -1.61 18.62
C GLY A 144 -4.47 -2.95 19.35
N ASP A 145 -5.45 -3.79 19.02
CA ASP A 145 -5.58 -5.15 19.57
C ASP A 145 -4.31 -5.99 19.30
N VAL A 146 -3.77 -5.89 18.08
CA VAL A 146 -2.52 -6.58 17.70
C VAL A 146 -1.31 -5.98 18.40
N GLY A 147 -1.26 -4.66 18.57
CA GLY A 147 -0.24 -3.98 19.36
C GLY A 147 -0.21 -4.46 20.82
N ASP A 148 -1.38 -4.64 21.44
CA ASP A 148 -1.50 -5.18 22.79
C ASP A 148 -1.05 -6.65 22.86
N ALA A 149 -1.40 -7.46 21.86
CA ALA A 149 -0.94 -8.85 21.76
C ALA A 149 0.59 -8.93 21.63
N PHE A 150 1.20 -8.08 20.80
CA PHE A 150 2.66 -8.00 20.69
C PHE A 150 3.32 -7.60 22.02
N MET A 151 2.81 -6.57 22.70
CA MET A 151 3.37 -6.14 23.98
C MET A 151 3.24 -7.22 25.07
N ALA A 152 2.19 -8.04 25.04
CA ALA A 152 2.04 -9.18 25.94
C ALA A 152 3.15 -10.22 25.76
N LEU A 153 3.71 -10.38 24.55
CA LEU A 153 4.83 -11.30 24.31
C LEU A 153 6.12 -10.86 25.03
N CYS A 154 6.34 -9.56 25.23
CA CYS A 154 7.47 -9.07 26.02
C CYS A 154 7.48 -9.67 27.43
N ALA A 155 6.31 -9.89 28.05
CA ALA A 155 6.22 -10.49 29.38
C ALA A 155 6.70 -11.96 29.40
N THR A 156 6.67 -12.64 28.25
CA THR A 156 7.09 -14.05 28.12
C THR A 156 8.58 -14.23 27.87
N LYS A 157 9.33 -13.15 27.64
CA LYS A 157 10.76 -13.15 27.29
C LYS A 157 11.56 -12.43 28.37
N SER A 158 12.45 -13.13 29.06
CA SER A 158 13.25 -12.58 30.17
C SER A 158 14.04 -11.33 29.79
N GLU A 159 14.61 -11.33 28.59
CA GLU A 159 15.38 -10.25 27.99
C GLU A 159 14.56 -8.97 27.80
N CYS A 160 13.23 -9.07 27.70
CA CYS A 160 12.32 -7.93 27.61
C CYS A 160 11.64 -7.63 28.95
N SER A 161 11.05 -8.63 29.61
CA SER A 161 10.33 -8.45 30.87
C SER A 161 11.22 -7.90 31.99
N GLY A 162 12.49 -8.32 32.05
CA GLY A 162 13.48 -7.79 33.01
C GLY A 162 13.82 -6.31 32.79
N ARG A 163 13.42 -5.69 31.67
CA ARG A 163 13.59 -4.25 31.43
C ARG A 163 12.46 -3.41 32.00
N PHE A 164 11.34 -4.04 32.37
CA PHE A 164 10.14 -3.38 32.89
C PHE A 164 9.77 -3.89 34.29
N GLU A 165 10.77 -4.19 35.14
CA GLU A 165 10.55 -4.70 36.50
C GLU A 165 9.57 -3.81 37.29
N GLY A 166 8.57 -4.44 37.93
CA GLY A 166 7.52 -3.75 38.67
C GLY A 166 6.40 -3.13 37.81
N SER A 167 6.47 -3.27 36.48
CA SER A 167 5.48 -2.82 35.51
C SER A 167 5.37 -3.85 34.36
N SER A 168 4.79 -3.43 33.23
CA SER A 168 4.84 -4.14 31.95
C SER A 168 5.16 -3.15 30.83
N LEU A 169 5.54 -3.63 29.65
CA LEU A 169 5.71 -2.78 28.47
C LEU A 169 4.43 -1.98 28.17
N SER A 170 3.26 -2.65 28.20
CA SER A 170 1.96 -2.02 27.95
C SER A 170 1.62 -0.95 29.00
N SER A 171 1.80 -1.24 30.29
CA SER A 171 1.54 -0.27 31.37
C SER A 171 2.49 0.92 31.33
N THR A 172 3.76 0.68 30.96
CA THR A 172 4.77 1.73 30.82
C THR A 172 4.44 2.66 29.65
N LEU A 173 4.08 2.10 28.49
CA LEU A 173 3.65 2.87 27.33
C LEU A 173 2.37 3.66 27.62
N GLN A 174 1.40 3.07 28.32
CA GLN A 174 0.20 3.79 28.74
C GLN A 174 0.54 4.98 29.66
N GLY A 175 1.49 4.80 30.58
CA GLY A 175 1.98 5.86 31.45
C GLY A 175 2.62 7.01 30.68
N LEU A 176 3.47 6.69 29.69
CA LEU A 176 4.08 7.66 28.78
C LEU A 176 3.03 8.45 27.99
N ILE A 177 2.05 7.77 27.41
CA ILE A 177 0.95 8.40 26.66
C ILE A 177 0.23 9.41 27.55
N THR A 178 -0.15 9.01 28.77
CA THR A 178 -0.83 9.90 29.72
C THR A 178 0.07 11.06 30.16
N GLU A 179 1.37 10.83 30.35
CA GLU A 179 2.33 11.88 30.70
C GLU A 179 2.48 12.90 29.58
N TYR A 180 2.55 12.48 28.31
CA TYR A 180 2.62 13.37 27.15
C TYR A 180 1.34 14.18 26.97
N ASP A 181 0.16 13.57 27.19
CA ASP A 181 -1.12 14.28 27.11
C ASP A 181 -1.29 15.31 28.23
N THR A 182 -0.73 15.05 29.42
CA THR A 182 -0.87 15.93 30.59
C THR A 182 0.25 16.97 30.71
N ASN A 183 1.46 16.65 30.24
CA ASN A 183 2.65 17.48 30.29
C ASN A 183 3.32 17.55 28.90
N PRO A 184 2.69 18.18 27.90
CA PRO A 184 3.18 18.17 26.51
C PRO A 184 4.55 18.83 26.31
N ASN A 185 5.02 19.61 27.29
CA ASN A 185 6.33 20.28 27.27
C ASN A 185 7.41 19.52 28.09
N SER A 186 7.15 18.29 28.51
CA SER A 186 8.21 17.47 29.11
C SER A 186 9.32 17.21 28.10
N THR A 187 10.54 16.95 28.56
CA THR A 187 11.72 16.87 27.67
C THR A 187 11.54 15.85 26.56
N CYS A 188 11.01 14.66 26.85
CA CYS A 188 10.80 13.64 25.83
C CYS A 188 9.51 13.84 25.03
N ALA A 189 8.46 14.46 25.59
CA ALA A 189 7.28 14.86 24.81
C ALA A 189 7.67 15.90 23.75
N ALA A 190 8.41 16.94 24.15
CA ALA A 190 8.92 17.97 23.26
C ALA A 190 9.84 17.39 22.17
N LEU A 191 10.74 16.45 22.52
CA LEU A 191 11.58 15.75 21.55
C LEU A 191 10.74 15.01 20.49
N VAL A 192 9.72 14.26 20.91
CA VAL A 192 8.85 13.51 19.99
C VAL A 192 8.11 14.45 19.04
N SER A 193 7.63 15.59 19.55
CA SER A 193 6.96 16.62 18.74
C SER A 193 7.93 17.33 17.77
N ASP A 194 9.12 17.72 18.23
CA ASP A 194 10.08 18.53 17.45
C ASP A 194 10.64 17.78 16.24
N VAL A 195 10.89 16.47 16.38
CA VAL A 195 11.49 15.67 15.29
C VAL A 195 10.48 15.32 14.19
N ASN A 196 9.19 15.62 14.40
CA ASN A 196 8.08 15.37 13.47
C ASN A 196 7.38 16.65 12.98
N SER A 197 8.10 17.79 12.96
CA SER A 197 7.56 19.14 12.72
C SER A 197 6.80 19.39 11.41
N ASP A 198 6.70 18.41 10.50
CA ASP A 198 5.81 18.51 9.33
C ASP A 198 4.33 18.28 9.71
N ARG A 199 4.04 17.64 10.86
CA ARG A 199 2.69 17.37 11.42
C ARG A 199 2.29 18.35 12.52
N ASN A 200 2.59 19.64 12.30
CA ASN A 200 2.70 20.74 13.28
C ASN A 200 1.55 21.02 14.30
N THR A 201 0.56 20.14 14.48
CA THR A 201 -0.54 20.30 15.45
C THR A 201 -0.85 19.06 16.29
N ASP A 202 -0.28 17.89 16.01
CA ASP A 202 -0.65 16.67 16.72
C ASP A 202 0.05 16.54 18.08
N PRO A 203 -0.66 16.03 19.12
CA PRO A 203 -0.03 15.73 20.41
C PRO A 203 1.15 14.75 20.28
N ALA A 204 2.18 14.91 21.12
CA ALA A 204 3.32 13.99 21.18
C ALA A 204 2.89 12.52 21.37
N SER A 205 1.77 12.28 22.06
CA SER A 205 1.23 10.94 22.25
C SER A 205 0.66 10.33 20.96
N TYR A 206 0.20 11.14 20.00
CA TYR A 206 -0.32 10.67 18.71
C TYR A 206 0.87 10.24 17.84
N ILE A 207 1.87 11.12 17.76
CA ILE A 207 3.13 10.86 17.07
C ILE A 207 3.81 9.58 17.61
N LEU A 208 3.81 9.38 18.94
CA LEU A 208 4.34 8.16 19.55
C LEU A 208 3.58 6.91 19.10
N ARG A 209 2.23 6.95 19.07
CA ARG A 209 1.41 5.80 18.62
C ARG A 209 1.77 5.42 17.18
N GLU A 210 1.84 6.39 16.29
CA GLU A 210 2.13 6.21 14.86
C GLU A 210 3.54 5.71 14.61
N ALA A 211 4.53 6.24 15.34
CA ALA A 211 5.91 5.77 15.27
C ALA A 211 6.01 4.30 15.68
N LEU A 212 5.39 3.91 16.80
CA LEU A 212 5.36 2.51 17.25
C LEU A 212 4.54 1.62 16.29
N GLY A 213 3.47 2.16 15.70
CA GLY A 213 2.64 1.46 14.72
C GLY A 213 3.43 1.16 13.45
N SER A 214 4.25 2.11 13.00
CA SER A 214 5.19 1.92 11.88
C SER A 214 6.18 0.79 12.15
N LEU A 215 6.70 0.69 13.38
CA LEU A 215 7.58 -0.41 13.77
C LEU A 215 6.86 -1.76 13.79
N LEU A 216 5.62 -1.83 14.27
CA LEU A 216 4.86 -3.07 14.47
C LEU A 216 4.68 -3.88 13.17
N GLN A 217 4.62 -3.20 12.03
CA GLN A 217 4.37 -3.79 10.71
C GLN A 217 5.51 -4.67 10.19
N SER A 218 6.73 -4.54 10.72
CA SER A 218 7.89 -5.35 10.33
C SER A 218 8.37 -6.22 11.49
N ALA A 219 8.62 -7.50 11.19
CA ALA A 219 9.11 -8.46 12.17
C ALA A 219 10.44 -8.04 12.82
N ARG A 220 11.30 -7.31 12.07
CA ARG A 220 12.57 -6.78 12.56
C ARG A 220 12.38 -5.44 13.27
N LEU A 221 11.64 -4.50 12.70
CA LEU A 221 11.46 -3.17 13.29
C LEU A 221 10.71 -3.21 14.63
N ARG A 222 9.72 -4.08 14.78
CA ARG A 222 8.94 -4.19 16.03
C ARG A 222 9.78 -4.56 17.25
N THR A 223 10.96 -5.16 17.05
CA THR A 223 11.93 -5.42 18.15
C THR A 223 12.45 -4.13 18.80
N LEU A 224 12.37 -2.98 18.11
CA LEU A 224 12.74 -1.66 18.63
C LEU A 224 11.68 -1.06 19.56
N ILE A 225 10.44 -1.57 19.56
CA ILE A 225 9.35 -1.03 20.40
C ILE A 225 9.74 -1.06 21.90
N PRO A 226 10.15 -2.20 22.49
CA PRO A 226 10.55 -2.22 23.90
C PRO A 226 11.70 -1.26 24.26
N PRO A 227 12.87 -1.23 23.56
CA PRO A 227 13.94 -0.31 23.93
C PRO A 227 13.59 1.17 23.74
N VAL A 228 12.81 1.53 22.71
CA VAL A 228 12.33 2.90 22.51
C VAL A 228 11.43 3.33 23.67
N VAL A 229 10.42 2.51 24.02
CA VAL A 229 9.54 2.79 25.17
C VAL A 229 10.32 2.87 26.48
N TYR A 230 11.29 1.99 26.70
CA TYR A 230 12.16 2.00 27.88
C TYR A 230 12.95 3.31 28.00
N ARG A 231 13.55 3.77 26.91
CA ARG A 231 14.34 5.01 26.87
C ARG A 231 13.48 6.26 27.02
N LEU A 232 12.31 6.30 26.38
CA LEU A 232 11.35 7.39 26.54
C LEU A 232 10.88 7.50 28.00
N ASN A 233 10.57 6.36 28.64
CA ASN A 233 10.16 6.34 30.05
C ASN A 233 11.28 6.76 31.01
N ARG A 234 12.54 6.39 30.71
CA ARG A 234 13.69 6.83 31.51
C ARG A 234 14.01 8.31 31.29
N CYS A 235 13.90 8.80 30.06
CA CYS A 235 14.17 10.17 29.62
C CYS A 235 15.44 10.80 30.25
N ALA A 236 16.52 10.02 30.39
CA ALA A 236 17.76 10.54 30.98
C ALA A 236 18.57 11.33 29.93
N PRO A 237 19.53 12.19 30.33
CA PRO A 237 20.37 12.93 29.37
C PRO A 237 21.06 12.04 28.32
N LYS A 238 21.42 10.80 28.68
CA LYS A 238 22.02 9.82 27.75
C LYS A 238 21.04 9.25 26.71
N ASP A 239 19.74 9.38 26.93
CA ASP A 239 18.70 8.90 26.03
C ASP A 239 18.34 9.92 24.95
N ILE A 240 18.53 11.21 25.22
CA ILE A 240 18.12 12.30 24.33
C ILE A 240 18.75 12.14 22.95
N ASP A 241 20.08 12.02 22.86
CA ASP A 241 20.78 11.87 21.58
C ASP A 241 20.37 10.59 20.82
N VAL A 242 20.14 9.49 21.56
CA VAL A 242 19.70 8.20 20.99
C VAL A 242 18.28 8.32 20.42
N LEU A 243 17.37 8.94 21.16
CA LEU A 243 15.98 9.12 20.75
C LEU A 243 15.86 10.11 19.60
N THR A 244 16.62 11.21 19.61
CA THR A 244 16.69 12.14 18.49
C THR A 244 17.18 11.44 17.23
N HIS A 245 18.25 10.64 17.33
CA HIS A 245 18.73 9.83 16.21
C HIS A 245 17.69 8.82 15.73
N PHE A 246 16.99 8.15 16.64
CA PHE A 246 15.92 7.20 16.34
C PHE A 246 14.79 7.83 15.52
N PHE A 247 14.17 8.90 16.01
CA PHE A 247 13.05 9.53 15.30
C PHE A 247 13.51 10.14 13.97
N THR A 248 14.71 10.71 13.91
CA THR A 248 15.27 11.23 12.64
C THR A 248 15.47 10.11 11.62
N SER A 249 16.02 8.97 12.06
CA SER A 249 16.28 7.81 11.20
C SER A 249 14.99 7.12 10.77
N LEU A 250 13.99 7.03 11.65
CA LEU A 250 12.66 6.52 11.33
C LEU A 250 11.98 7.41 10.29
N ASN A 251 12.02 8.73 10.47
CA ASN A 251 11.42 9.67 9.50
C ASN A 251 12.12 9.59 8.15
N ALA A 252 13.44 9.49 8.12
CA ALA A 252 14.19 9.29 6.88
C ALA A 252 13.86 7.95 6.21
N TYR A 253 13.67 6.88 6.99
CA TYR A 253 13.27 5.56 6.50
C TYR A 253 11.87 5.59 5.88
N LEU A 254 10.90 6.19 6.58
CA LEU A 254 9.50 6.28 6.13
C LEU A 254 9.31 7.26 4.95
N ALA A 255 10.17 8.28 4.83
CA ALA A 255 10.12 9.24 3.73
C ALA A 255 10.84 8.76 2.46
N SER A 256 11.45 7.58 2.46
CA SER A 256 12.17 7.07 1.30
C SER A 256 11.21 6.90 0.11
N PRO A 257 11.50 7.50 -1.06
CA PRO A 257 10.59 7.43 -2.20
C PRO A 257 10.50 6.00 -2.73
N ASP A 258 9.26 5.53 -2.89
CA ASP A 258 8.95 4.31 -3.62
C ASP A 258 8.55 4.68 -5.06
N GLU A 259 9.23 4.08 -6.03
CA GLU A 259 8.93 4.28 -7.45
C GLU A 259 7.58 3.62 -7.84
N GLU A 260 7.11 2.65 -7.04
CA GLU A 260 5.82 1.98 -7.24
C GLU A 260 4.63 2.90 -6.96
N ASN A 261 4.80 3.94 -6.14
CA ASN A 261 3.77 4.96 -5.86
C ASN A 261 3.19 5.61 -7.14
N ALA A 262 3.95 5.63 -8.24
CA ALA A 262 3.47 6.17 -9.53
C ALA A 262 2.38 5.31 -10.19
N PHE A 263 2.22 4.06 -9.76
CA PHE A 263 1.25 3.10 -10.28
C PHE A 263 0.05 2.90 -9.33
N GLU A 264 0.09 3.51 -8.15
CA GLU A 264 -1.01 3.45 -7.20
C GLU A 264 -2.05 4.53 -7.49
N SER A 265 -3.33 4.21 -7.25
CA SER A 265 -4.41 5.18 -7.29
C SER A 265 -5.04 5.30 -5.91
N THR A 266 -4.65 6.34 -5.17
CA THR A 266 -5.30 6.67 -3.89
C THR A 266 -6.79 6.99 -4.08
N LEU A 267 -7.16 7.49 -5.25
CA LEU A 267 -8.54 7.75 -5.63
C LEU A 267 -9.36 6.45 -5.73
N LEU A 268 -8.80 5.42 -6.37
CA LEU A 268 -9.43 4.10 -6.44
C LEU A 268 -9.50 3.43 -5.07
N TYR A 269 -8.42 3.54 -4.29
CA TYR A 269 -8.38 3.07 -2.91
C TYR A 269 -9.56 3.62 -2.11
N TYR A 270 -9.73 4.95 -2.06
CA TYR A 270 -10.84 5.57 -1.33
C TYR A 270 -12.20 5.28 -1.95
N LEU A 271 -12.31 5.19 -3.28
CA LEU A 271 -13.55 4.77 -3.94
C LEU A 271 -14.01 3.40 -3.42
N ILE A 272 -13.11 2.42 -3.35
CA ILE A 272 -13.43 1.05 -2.91
C ILE A 272 -13.70 1.02 -1.41
N VAL A 273 -12.79 1.59 -0.60
CA VAL A 273 -12.91 1.60 0.87
C VAL A 273 -14.23 2.25 1.30
N PHE A 274 -14.55 3.44 0.79
CA PHE A 274 -15.76 4.16 1.15
C PHE A 274 -17.05 3.51 0.63
N SER A 275 -16.98 2.76 -0.48
CA SER A 275 -18.14 2.05 -1.02
C SER A 275 -18.43 0.73 -0.27
N GLU A 276 -17.40 -0.08 -0.01
CA GLU A 276 -17.56 -1.48 0.44
C GLU A 276 -17.17 -1.69 1.92
N MET A 277 -16.17 -0.97 2.42
CA MET A 277 -15.50 -1.29 3.68
C MET A 277 -15.67 -0.22 4.75
N TRP A 278 -16.42 0.84 4.49
CA TRP A 278 -16.67 1.90 5.47
C TRP A 278 -18.05 1.76 6.14
N GLU A 279 -18.14 2.09 7.43
CA GLU A 279 -19.41 2.07 8.15
C GLU A 279 -20.37 3.13 7.58
N LYS A 280 -21.63 2.74 7.40
CA LYS A 280 -22.70 3.61 6.89
C LYS A 280 -23.95 3.44 7.74
N PRO A 281 -24.46 4.50 8.41
CA PRO A 281 -23.98 5.88 8.39
C PRO A 281 -22.62 6.06 9.10
N GLU A 282 -21.95 7.19 8.80
CA GLU A 282 -20.69 7.62 9.42
C GLU A 282 -20.77 7.61 10.96
N PRO A 283 -19.86 6.88 11.65
CA PRO A 283 -19.71 6.96 13.10
C PRO A 283 -19.41 8.39 13.58
N SER A 284 -19.63 8.68 14.86
CA SER A 284 -19.34 10.01 15.37
C SER A 284 -17.84 10.32 15.33
N THR A 285 -17.46 11.59 15.09
CA THR A 285 -16.04 12.01 15.15
C THR A 285 -15.39 11.65 16.48
N SER A 286 -16.14 11.73 17.59
CA SER A 286 -15.65 11.31 18.91
C SER A 286 -15.39 9.80 19.01
N GLU A 287 -16.19 8.98 18.34
CA GLU A 287 -16.01 7.53 18.31
C GLU A 287 -14.80 7.15 17.48
N MET A 288 -14.68 7.72 16.27
CA MET A 288 -13.52 7.51 15.40
C MET A 288 -12.21 7.95 16.09
N LEU A 289 -12.21 9.12 16.73
CA LEU A 289 -11.07 9.58 17.51
C LEU A 289 -10.78 8.64 18.69
N ALA A 290 -11.81 8.16 19.39
CA ALA A 290 -11.65 7.24 20.50
C ALA A 290 -11.01 5.90 20.06
N ARG A 291 -11.36 5.37 18.88
CA ARG A 291 -10.74 4.15 18.32
C ARG A 291 -9.21 4.31 18.23
N PHE A 292 -8.75 5.45 17.72
CA PHE A 292 -7.32 5.79 17.69
C PHE A 292 -6.73 6.05 19.09
N THR A 293 -7.33 6.91 19.90
CA THR A 293 -6.71 7.32 21.18
C THR A 293 -6.72 6.21 22.23
N ASN A 294 -7.65 5.25 22.15
CA ASN A 294 -7.71 4.09 23.03
C ASN A 294 -6.67 3.01 22.67
N ALA A 295 -6.18 3.00 21.42
CA ALA A 295 -5.05 2.15 21.04
C ALA A 295 -3.74 2.74 21.61
N ARG A 296 -2.86 1.86 22.10
CA ARG A 296 -1.50 2.25 22.54
C ARG A 296 -0.52 2.33 21.38
N ILE A 297 -0.78 1.54 20.33
CA ILE A 297 0.00 1.44 19.11
C ILE A 297 -1.02 1.42 17.97
N SER A 298 -0.95 2.38 17.06
CA SER A 298 -1.70 2.39 15.79
C SER A 298 -0.84 3.13 14.77
N ASN A 299 -0.78 2.66 13.53
CA ASN A 299 -0.17 3.41 12.43
C ASN A 299 -1.16 4.32 11.70
N GLY A 300 -2.43 4.27 12.11
CA GLY A 300 -3.54 4.95 11.47
C GLY A 300 -3.93 6.25 12.18
N GLY A 301 -4.97 6.84 11.62
CA GLY A 301 -5.64 8.02 12.11
C GLY A 301 -6.92 8.18 11.32
N THR A 302 -7.71 7.09 11.22
CA THR A 302 -8.91 7.00 10.36
C THR A 302 -9.95 8.09 10.66
N TYR A 303 -9.93 8.63 11.88
CA TYR A 303 -10.72 9.82 12.24
C TYR A 303 -10.43 11.05 11.35
N SER A 304 -9.25 11.13 10.75
CA SER A 304 -8.87 12.21 9.83
C SER A 304 -9.45 12.04 8.43
N GLU A 305 -9.95 10.85 8.09
CA GLU A 305 -10.52 10.53 6.78
C GLU A 305 -12.01 10.88 6.67
N ILE A 306 -12.68 11.19 7.79
CA ILE A 306 -14.11 11.54 7.84
C ILE A 306 -14.48 12.63 6.82
N PRO A 307 -13.74 13.76 6.70
CA PRO A 307 -14.08 14.77 5.70
C PRO A 307 -13.97 14.25 4.26
N GLN A 308 -12.99 13.39 3.96
CA GLN A 308 -12.89 12.77 2.63
C GLN A 308 -14.05 11.82 2.40
N TYR A 309 -14.39 10.95 3.35
CA TYR A 309 -15.56 10.06 3.25
C TYR A 309 -16.83 10.84 2.96
N CYS A 310 -17.10 11.90 3.73
CA CYS A 310 -18.30 12.72 3.57
C CYS A 310 -18.31 13.46 2.22
N ALA A 311 -17.16 13.93 1.73
CA ALA A 311 -17.05 14.56 0.43
C ALA A 311 -17.27 13.56 -0.71
N PHE A 312 -16.70 12.35 -0.62
CA PHE A 312 -16.83 11.28 -1.62
C PHE A 312 -18.26 10.75 -1.70
N SER A 313 -18.80 10.36 -0.54
CA SER A 313 -20.10 9.68 -0.43
C SER A 313 -21.30 10.62 -0.60
N LYS A 314 -21.12 11.91 -0.30
CA LYS A 314 -22.20 12.90 -0.15
C LYS A 314 -23.29 12.41 0.82
N GLU A 315 -22.90 11.62 1.83
CA GLU A 315 -23.83 11.10 2.82
C GLU A 315 -24.48 12.24 3.62
N THR A 316 -25.78 12.10 3.92
CA THR A 316 -26.59 13.11 4.62
C THR A 316 -26.75 12.86 6.11
N SER A 317 -25.83 12.11 6.73
CA SER A 317 -25.78 11.89 8.17
C SER A 317 -25.46 13.17 8.92
N ALA A 318 -25.74 13.19 10.24
CA ALA A 318 -25.49 14.37 11.06
C ALA A 318 -24.01 14.79 11.07
N VAL A 319 -23.09 13.82 11.01
CA VAL A 319 -21.64 14.09 10.96
C VAL A 319 -21.26 14.75 9.63
N CYS A 320 -21.66 14.16 8.50
CA CYS A 320 -21.32 14.70 7.19
C CYS A 320 -21.98 16.06 6.90
N ASN A 321 -23.23 16.27 7.32
CA ASN A 321 -23.91 17.57 7.18
C ASN A 321 -23.24 18.69 7.99
N GLN A 322 -22.56 18.37 9.10
CA GLN A 322 -21.84 19.38 9.89
C GLN A 322 -20.55 19.84 9.21
N LEU A 323 -19.92 19.00 8.38
CA LEU A 323 -18.67 19.31 7.70
C LEU A 323 -18.89 20.12 6.41
N ASP A 324 -20.08 20.07 5.82
CA ASP A 324 -20.46 20.83 4.62
C ASP A 324 -19.51 20.64 3.42
N VAL A 325 -18.93 19.43 3.30
CA VAL A 325 -17.99 19.05 2.23
C VAL A 325 -18.64 18.26 1.09
N GLY A 326 -19.88 17.80 1.29
CA GLY A 326 -20.65 17.03 0.31
C GLY A 326 -21.56 17.86 -0.59
N ASP A 327 -21.66 19.18 -0.38
CA ASP A 327 -22.53 20.05 -1.18
C ASP A 327 -21.82 20.55 -2.46
N TYR A 328 -21.90 19.75 -3.52
CA TYR A 328 -21.43 20.12 -4.86
C TYR A 328 -22.32 19.50 -5.94
N GLY A 329 -22.28 20.07 -7.16
CA GLY A 329 -23.24 19.74 -8.23
C GLY A 329 -23.06 18.37 -8.89
N ALA A 330 -21.85 17.79 -8.88
CA ALA A 330 -21.57 16.48 -9.45
C ALA A 330 -22.04 15.31 -8.54
N ASN A 331 -22.13 14.10 -9.09
CA ASN A 331 -22.38 12.89 -8.32
C ASN A 331 -21.22 12.58 -7.35
N GLY A 332 -21.49 11.83 -6.28
CA GLY A 332 -20.45 11.39 -5.36
C GLY A 332 -19.45 10.43 -6.02
N ILE A 333 -18.21 10.41 -5.54
CA ILE A 333 -17.18 9.45 -5.94
C ILE A 333 -17.38 8.17 -5.11
N ILE A 334 -18.50 7.50 -5.34
CA ILE A 334 -18.91 6.29 -4.63
C ILE A 334 -19.75 5.42 -5.57
N TYR A 335 -19.82 4.12 -5.31
CA TYR A 335 -20.76 3.22 -6.00
C TYR A 335 -21.63 2.46 -4.99
N GLU A 336 -22.81 2.05 -5.45
CA GLU A 336 -23.75 1.27 -4.63
C GLU A 336 -23.25 -0.16 -4.41
N ARG A 337 -23.42 -0.64 -3.17
CA ARG A 337 -23.15 -2.04 -2.79
C ARG A 337 -24.07 -2.96 -3.59
N ASP A 338 -23.50 -3.97 -4.23
CA ASP A 338 -24.24 -4.92 -5.05
C ASP A 338 -24.69 -6.16 -4.27
N GLU A 339 -25.22 -7.15 -4.98
CA GLU A 339 -25.78 -8.37 -4.39
C GLU A 339 -24.76 -9.27 -3.66
N TYR A 340 -23.46 -9.05 -3.85
CA TYR A 340 -22.41 -9.85 -3.23
C TYR A 340 -21.84 -9.21 -1.96
N TRP A 341 -22.14 -7.93 -1.68
CA TRP A 341 -21.68 -7.28 -0.46
C TRP A 341 -22.34 -7.89 0.77
N ASN A 342 -21.55 -8.19 1.81
CA ASN A 342 -22.01 -8.78 3.06
C ASN A 342 -22.80 -10.08 2.82
N LYS A 343 -22.27 -10.94 1.93
CA LYS A 343 -22.81 -12.26 1.63
C LYS A 343 -21.72 -13.31 1.66
N SER A 344 -22.01 -14.42 2.33
CA SER A 344 -21.23 -15.65 2.23
C SER A 344 -21.07 -16.11 0.77
N ALA A 345 -19.83 -16.34 0.34
CA ALA A 345 -19.55 -17.02 -0.92
C ALA A 345 -19.67 -18.55 -0.76
N THR A 346 -20.36 -19.21 -1.69
CA THR A 346 -20.37 -20.68 -1.77
C THR A 346 -19.12 -21.15 -2.50
N ILE A 347 -18.34 -22.01 -1.85
CA ILE A 347 -17.13 -22.60 -2.43
C ILE A 347 -17.55 -23.50 -3.61
N PRO A 348 -17.03 -23.24 -4.82
CA PRO A 348 -17.32 -24.08 -5.98
C PRO A 348 -16.96 -25.54 -5.74
N SER A 349 -17.79 -26.46 -6.25
CA SER A 349 -17.61 -27.91 -6.03
C SER A 349 -16.25 -28.44 -6.52
N GLN A 350 -15.68 -27.81 -7.54
CA GLN A 350 -14.38 -28.12 -8.14
C GLN A 350 -13.19 -27.45 -7.45
N ALA A 351 -13.44 -26.52 -6.53
CA ALA A 351 -12.40 -25.71 -5.90
C ALA A 351 -12.26 -25.97 -4.39
N SER A 352 -11.18 -25.46 -3.82
CA SER A 352 -11.00 -25.32 -2.38
C SER A 352 -10.48 -23.93 -2.03
N VAL A 353 -10.48 -23.58 -0.74
CA VAL A 353 -10.00 -22.29 -0.24
C VAL A 353 -8.95 -22.50 0.85
N LEU A 354 -7.75 -22.00 0.63
CA LEU A 354 -6.67 -21.95 1.61
C LEU A 354 -6.55 -20.52 2.15
N LEU A 355 -6.80 -20.33 3.44
CA LEU A 355 -6.57 -19.05 4.12
C LEU A 355 -5.23 -19.14 4.85
N LEU A 356 -4.39 -18.11 4.69
CA LEU A 356 -3.14 -17.94 5.41
C LEU A 356 -3.23 -16.64 6.22
N SER A 357 -3.00 -16.71 7.53
CA SER A 357 -3.07 -15.52 8.38
C SER A 357 -2.18 -15.65 9.60
N SER A 358 -1.83 -14.52 10.22
CA SER A 358 -1.04 -14.50 11.44
C SER A 358 -1.68 -13.69 12.56
N LYS A 359 -1.51 -14.18 13.80
CA LYS A 359 -1.97 -13.49 15.01
C LYS A 359 -1.29 -12.16 15.29
N LEU A 360 -0.14 -11.89 14.65
CA LEU A 360 0.58 -10.63 14.76
C LEU A 360 0.59 -9.83 13.45
N ASP A 361 -0.35 -10.08 12.54
CA ASP A 361 -0.61 -9.21 11.40
C ASP A 361 -1.45 -8.00 11.86
N PRO A 362 -0.88 -6.78 11.91
CA PRO A 362 -1.60 -5.62 12.38
C PRO A 362 -2.46 -4.96 11.29
N GLN A 363 -2.27 -5.31 10.01
CA GLN A 363 -2.99 -4.70 8.88
C GLN A 363 -4.24 -5.48 8.51
N THR A 364 -4.16 -6.81 8.56
CA THR A 364 -5.33 -7.70 8.40
C THR A 364 -5.41 -8.65 9.58
N PRO A 365 -5.95 -8.19 10.73
CA PRO A 365 -5.95 -8.94 11.97
C PRO A 365 -6.59 -10.32 11.84
N TYR A 366 -5.97 -11.31 12.47
CA TYR A 366 -6.32 -12.74 12.39
C TYR A 366 -7.82 -13.05 12.52
N LYS A 367 -8.56 -12.27 13.32
CA LYS A 367 -10.02 -12.43 13.48
C LYS A 367 -10.78 -12.38 12.15
N TYR A 368 -10.32 -11.61 11.15
CA TYR A 368 -10.98 -11.53 9.85
C TYR A 368 -10.78 -12.79 9.00
N ALA A 369 -9.65 -13.49 9.18
CA ALA A 369 -9.48 -14.83 8.61
C ALA A 369 -10.45 -15.84 9.24
N GLU A 370 -10.68 -15.77 10.56
CA GLU A 370 -11.68 -16.59 11.24
C GLU A 370 -13.10 -16.24 10.77
N TYR A 371 -13.41 -14.95 10.59
CA TYR A 371 -14.73 -14.50 10.13
C TYR A 371 -15.01 -14.99 8.70
N LEU A 372 -14.06 -14.85 7.79
CA LEU A 372 -14.21 -15.36 6.43
C LEU A 372 -14.29 -16.88 6.39
N LEU A 373 -13.46 -17.58 7.17
CA LEU A 373 -13.54 -19.04 7.28
C LEU A 373 -14.93 -19.48 7.75
N ASP A 374 -15.49 -18.83 8.78
CA ASP A 374 -16.86 -19.09 9.26
C ASP A 374 -17.92 -18.76 8.21
N ALA A 375 -17.73 -17.67 7.45
CA ALA A 375 -18.71 -17.18 6.48
C ALA A 375 -18.78 -17.99 5.18
N LEU A 376 -17.66 -18.56 4.70
CA LEU A 376 -17.64 -19.36 3.46
C LEU A 376 -18.57 -20.57 3.54
N ASP A 377 -19.41 -20.77 2.54
CA ASP A 377 -20.33 -21.92 2.47
C ASP A 377 -19.67 -23.08 1.73
N GLY A 378 -19.37 -24.16 2.46
CA GLY A 378 -18.70 -25.37 1.95
C GLY A 378 -17.58 -25.85 2.87
N ASP A 379 -17.24 -27.14 2.75
CA ASP A 379 -16.29 -27.82 3.64
C ASP A 379 -14.84 -27.83 3.13
N LYS A 380 -14.62 -27.51 1.84
CA LYS A 380 -13.29 -27.50 1.20
C LYS A 380 -12.53 -26.21 1.51
N LYS A 381 -12.32 -25.94 2.79
CA LYS A 381 -11.60 -24.75 3.28
C LYS A 381 -10.68 -25.10 4.44
N GLU A 382 -9.52 -24.49 4.49
CA GLU A 382 -8.58 -24.63 5.60
C GLU A 382 -7.90 -23.29 5.90
N LEU A 383 -7.79 -22.96 7.20
CA LEU A 383 -7.02 -21.82 7.68
C LEU A 383 -5.71 -22.31 8.31
N ILE A 384 -4.59 -21.84 7.77
CA ILE A 384 -3.25 -22.03 8.36
C ILE A 384 -2.88 -20.77 9.14
N THR A 385 -2.66 -20.98 10.44
CA THR A 385 -2.38 -19.91 11.39
C THR A 385 -0.89 -19.85 11.70
N PHE A 386 -0.28 -18.69 11.49
CA PHE A 386 1.06 -18.37 11.95
C PHE A 386 1.00 -17.56 13.25
N GLU A 387 1.91 -17.82 14.19
CA GLU A 387 1.87 -17.15 15.48
C GLU A 387 2.44 -15.72 15.43
N TYR A 388 3.49 -15.48 14.65
CA TYR A 388 4.30 -14.26 14.79
C TYR A 388 4.58 -13.49 13.50
N ALA A 389 4.08 -13.95 12.36
CA ALA A 389 4.24 -13.25 11.09
C ALA A 389 3.55 -11.87 11.11
N THR A 390 4.08 -10.93 10.33
CA THR A 390 3.41 -9.67 10.04
C THR A 390 2.64 -9.79 8.72
N HIS A 391 2.17 -8.68 8.16
CA HIS A 391 1.30 -8.68 6.98
C HIS A 391 1.92 -9.36 5.75
N GLY A 392 1.20 -10.35 5.20
CA GLY A 392 1.62 -11.17 4.06
C GLY A 392 2.52 -12.34 4.45
N THR A 393 1.92 -13.50 4.71
CA THR A 393 2.64 -14.68 5.21
C THR A 393 3.63 -15.26 4.22
N LEU A 394 3.47 -15.01 2.91
CA LEU A 394 4.42 -15.47 1.90
C LEU A 394 5.83 -14.90 2.07
N TRP A 395 6.02 -13.74 2.70
CA TRP A 395 7.34 -13.13 2.91
C TRP A 395 7.68 -12.89 4.40
N THR A 396 6.71 -13.00 5.31
CA THR A 396 6.93 -12.74 6.74
C THR A 396 7.03 -14.01 7.60
N THR A 397 7.18 -15.18 6.98
CA THR A 397 7.32 -16.49 7.66
C THR A 397 8.65 -17.20 7.35
N PRO A 398 9.82 -16.55 7.56
CA PRO A 398 11.10 -17.16 7.26
C PRO A 398 11.33 -18.42 8.11
N MET A 399 11.91 -19.45 7.50
CA MET A 399 12.32 -20.68 8.19
C MET A 399 13.62 -20.49 9.01
N ASP A 400 14.45 -19.50 8.66
CA ASP A 400 15.60 -19.05 9.44
C ASP A 400 15.55 -17.54 9.63
N ASP A 401 15.41 -17.13 10.89
CA ASP A 401 15.36 -15.72 11.30
C ASP A 401 16.69 -14.97 11.14
N ASN A 402 17.79 -15.62 10.79
CA ASN A 402 19.08 -14.96 10.57
C ASN A 402 19.47 -14.86 9.09
N ASP A 403 18.64 -15.40 8.20
CA ASP A 403 18.88 -15.41 6.77
C ASP A 403 17.69 -14.76 6.03
N ASP A 404 17.89 -13.54 5.55
CA ASP A 404 16.87 -12.80 4.79
C ASP A 404 16.60 -13.43 3.40
N THR A 405 17.39 -14.43 3.00
CA THR A 405 17.15 -15.26 1.81
C THR A 405 16.51 -16.61 2.13
N SER A 406 16.21 -16.86 3.41
CA SER A 406 15.53 -18.07 3.86
C SER A 406 14.23 -18.24 3.09
N GLU A 407 13.97 -19.49 2.69
CA GLU A 407 12.64 -19.87 2.26
C GLU A 407 11.62 -19.57 3.36
N THR A 408 10.41 -19.22 2.97
CA THR A 408 9.30 -18.97 3.90
C THR A 408 8.34 -20.16 3.94
N CYS A 409 7.74 -20.41 5.10
CA CYS A 409 6.73 -21.46 5.22
C CYS A 409 5.48 -21.15 4.39
N GLY A 410 5.06 -19.87 4.32
CA GLY A 410 3.98 -19.42 3.44
C GLY A 410 4.23 -19.81 1.98
N MET A 411 5.45 -19.59 1.46
CA MET A 411 5.82 -19.99 0.10
C MET A 411 5.81 -21.51 -0.07
N LYS A 412 6.30 -22.29 0.91
CA LYS A 412 6.23 -23.76 0.88
C LYS A 412 4.79 -24.27 0.79
N LEU A 413 3.88 -23.69 1.58
CA LEU A 413 2.46 -24.02 1.54
C LEU A 413 1.86 -23.72 0.17
N LEU A 414 2.15 -22.55 -0.40
CA LEU A 414 1.66 -22.18 -1.73
C LEU A 414 2.21 -23.11 -2.82
N VAL A 415 3.50 -23.45 -2.79
CA VAL A 415 4.12 -24.42 -3.71
C VAL A 415 3.43 -25.78 -3.60
N SER A 416 3.21 -26.28 -2.38
CA SER A 416 2.52 -27.55 -2.16
C SER A 416 1.08 -27.51 -2.68
N TYR A 417 0.33 -26.45 -2.34
CA TYR A 417 -1.06 -26.28 -2.76
C TYR A 417 -1.19 -26.24 -4.29
N VAL A 418 -0.32 -25.50 -4.98
CA VAL A 418 -0.29 -25.43 -6.45
C VAL A 418 0.09 -26.78 -7.06
N ASN A 419 1.12 -27.46 -6.56
CA ASN A 419 1.54 -28.78 -7.05
C ASN A 419 0.43 -29.84 -6.93
N ASN A 420 -0.41 -29.71 -5.91
CA ASN A 420 -1.54 -30.62 -5.66
C ASN A 420 -2.84 -30.15 -6.31
N GLY A 421 -2.79 -29.15 -7.20
CA GLY A 421 -3.96 -28.67 -7.95
C GLY A 421 -5.05 -28.03 -7.09
N GLY A 422 -4.70 -27.54 -5.89
CA GLY A 422 -5.63 -27.00 -4.91
C GLY A 422 -6.23 -28.05 -3.96
N ASP A 423 -5.70 -29.27 -3.90
CA ASP A 423 -6.16 -30.26 -2.92
C ASP A 423 -5.60 -29.98 -1.51
N LEU A 424 -6.51 -29.69 -0.56
CA LEU A 424 -6.17 -29.42 0.84
C LEU A 424 -5.74 -30.67 1.60
N GLU A 425 -6.25 -31.86 1.24
CA GLU A 425 -5.88 -33.11 1.92
C GLU A 425 -4.41 -33.48 1.65
N SER A 426 -3.88 -33.04 0.51
CA SER A 426 -2.51 -33.27 0.09
C SER A 426 -1.55 -32.14 0.50
N LEU A 427 -2.03 -31.09 1.17
CA LEU A 427 -1.22 -29.93 1.55
C LEU A 427 -0.12 -30.31 2.56
N ASP A 428 1.14 -30.07 2.19
CA ASP A 428 2.28 -30.26 3.09
C ASP A 428 2.40 -29.09 4.06
N LYS A 429 2.02 -29.35 5.31
CA LYS A 429 2.02 -28.38 6.42
C LYS A 429 3.22 -28.55 7.36
N SER A 430 4.20 -29.38 7.01
CA SER A 430 5.34 -29.71 7.88
C SER A 430 6.11 -28.48 8.35
N CYS A 431 6.26 -27.46 7.48
CA CYS A 431 6.99 -26.24 7.82
C CYS A 431 6.37 -25.44 8.98
N VAL A 432 5.05 -25.56 9.22
CA VAL A 432 4.36 -24.78 10.25
C VAL A 432 4.86 -25.16 11.65
N GLY A 433 5.13 -26.45 11.88
CA GLY A 433 5.68 -26.94 13.15
C GLY A 433 7.17 -26.68 13.34
N GLU A 434 7.87 -26.28 12.28
CA GLU A 434 9.31 -25.99 12.27
C GLU A 434 9.62 -24.49 12.31
N MET A 435 8.58 -23.64 12.36
CA MET A 435 8.73 -22.19 12.40
C MET A 435 9.59 -21.73 13.59
N PRO A 436 10.50 -20.75 13.39
CA PRO A 436 11.31 -20.19 14.47
C PRO A 436 10.48 -19.67 15.65
N ALA A 437 11.04 -19.81 16.85
CA ALA A 437 10.43 -19.24 18.05
C ALA A 437 10.53 -17.71 18.03
N PHE A 438 9.53 -17.03 18.62
CA PHE A 438 9.53 -15.57 18.73
C PHE A 438 10.83 -15.02 19.35
N ASN A 439 11.49 -14.12 18.63
CA ASN A 439 12.69 -13.40 19.05
C ASN A 439 12.39 -11.90 19.17
N ILE A 440 12.57 -11.35 20.37
CA ILE A 440 12.36 -9.92 20.65
C ILE A 440 13.65 -9.11 20.63
N THR A 441 14.80 -9.76 20.44
CA THR A 441 16.11 -9.13 20.43
C THR A 441 16.27 -8.28 19.18
N VAL A 442 16.71 -7.03 19.35
CA VAL A 442 17.00 -6.14 18.22
C VAL A 442 18.19 -6.68 17.43
N PRO A 443 18.04 -6.93 16.12
CA PRO A 443 19.19 -7.31 15.30
C PRO A 443 20.23 -6.17 15.26
N LEU A 444 21.51 -6.53 15.28
CA LEU A 444 22.60 -5.55 15.44
C LEU A 444 22.59 -4.47 14.35
N THR A 445 22.24 -4.82 13.11
CA THR A 445 22.09 -3.88 11.99
C THR A 445 21.03 -2.81 12.26
N TYR A 446 19.86 -3.21 12.77
CA TYR A 446 18.79 -2.28 13.14
C TYR A 446 19.14 -1.48 14.38
N GLN A 447 19.80 -2.07 15.39
CA GLN A 447 20.30 -1.34 16.55
C GLN A 447 21.26 -0.22 16.13
N HIS A 448 22.23 -0.53 15.27
CA HIS A 448 23.21 0.43 14.79
C HIS A 448 22.59 1.50 13.89
N TYR A 449 21.67 1.13 13.00
CA TYR A 449 20.99 2.10 12.15
C TYR A 449 20.05 3.03 12.93
N PHE A 450 19.14 2.46 13.73
CA PHE A 450 18.07 3.23 14.39
C PHE A 450 18.45 3.81 15.75
N LEU A 451 19.35 3.17 16.51
CA LEU A 451 19.72 3.66 17.85
C LEU A 451 21.15 4.20 17.90
N SER A 452 22.04 3.75 17.00
CA SER A 452 23.46 4.12 16.98
C SER A 452 24.13 3.91 18.35
N THR A 453 23.86 2.77 19.00
CA THR A 453 24.42 2.41 20.32
C THR A 453 24.98 0.99 20.31
N GLY A 454 25.84 0.67 21.30
CA GLY A 454 26.31 -0.70 21.55
C GLY A 454 25.33 -1.57 22.36
N ASP A 455 24.31 -0.98 22.98
CA ASP A 455 23.23 -1.69 23.68
C ASP A 455 21.90 -0.96 23.49
N ALA A 456 20.87 -1.67 23.03
CA ALA A 456 19.58 -1.08 22.66
C ALA A 456 18.86 -0.37 23.83
N TYR A 457 19.07 -0.76 25.08
CA TYR A 457 18.35 -0.21 26.25
C TYR A 457 19.18 0.82 27.02
N ASP A 458 20.44 0.52 27.28
CA ASP A 458 21.31 1.23 28.22
C ASP A 458 22.50 1.93 27.58
N GLY A 459 22.84 1.57 26.34
CA GLY A 459 23.96 2.12 25.59
C GLY A 459 23.84 3.62 25.36
N SER A 460 24.99 4.29 25.30
CA SER A 460 25.12 5.70 24.92
C SER A 460 25.17 5.85 23.40
N TYR A 461 24.74 7.02 22.91
CA TYR A 461 24.89 7.38 21.51
C TYR A 461 26.36 7.36 21.09
N ASP A 462 26.64 6.68 19.99
CA ASP A 462 27.95 6.64 19.35
C ASP A 462 27.76 6.75 17.84
N SER A 463 28.02 7.95 17.31
CA SER A 463 27.94 8.24 15.88
C SER A 463 28.78 7.31 14.99
N SER A 464 29.83 6.68 15.53
CA SER A 464 30.68 5.76 14.78
C SER A 464 30.02 4.42 14.47
N LEU A 465 28.94 4.09 15.18
CA LEU A 465 28.13 2.90 14.95
C LEU A 465 27.03 3.13 13.92
N SER A 466 26.71 4.39 13.59
CA SER A 466 25.67 4.69 12.61
C SER A 466 26.03 4.07 11.26
N SER A 467 25.15 3.22 10.74
CA SER A 467 25.29 2.62 9.41
C SER A 467 24.51 3.45 8.41
N SER A 468 25.06 3.65 7.20
CA SER A 468 24.42 4.46 6.16
C SER A 468 23.39 3.71 5.32
N GLU A 469 23.29 2.38 5.45
CA GLU A 469 22.41 1.55 4.61
C GLU A 469 21.78 0.41 5.43
N LEU A 470 20.45 0.35 5.45
CA LEU A 470 19.68 -0.86 5.76
C LEU A 470 19.44 -1.60 4.45
N THR A 471 19.90 -2.85 4.36
CA THR A 471 19.43 -3.78 3.32
C THR A 471 18.24 -4.54 3.88
N ASP A 472 17.05 -3.95 3.80
CA ASP A 472 15.82 -4.65 4.20
C ASP A 472 15.43 -5.66 3.10
N GLY A 473 15.29 -6.93 3.46
CA GLY A 473 14.80 -7.99 2.58
C GLY A 473 13.28 -7.97 2.37
N THR A 474 12.57 -7.06 3.04
CA THR A 474 11.11 -6.90 2.99
C THR A 474 10.63 -5.77 2.07
N GLY A 475 11.52 -5.12 1.32
CA GLY A 475 11.18 -4.22 0.22
C GLY A 475 11.40 -4.87 -1.15
N SER A 476 10.48 -4.61 -2.09
CA SER A 476 10.56 -4.94 -3.52
C SER A 476 12.01 -4.94 -4.03
N SER A 477 12.41 -6.08 -4.61
CA SER A 477 13.77 -6.37 -5.07
C SER A 477 14.27 -5.35 -6.11
N THR A 478 14.80 -4.21 -5.68
CA THR A 478 15.26 -3.15 -6.61
C THR A 478 16.67 -2.63 -6.35
N SER A 479 17.33 -3.02 -5.25
CA SER A 479 18.66 -2.44 -4.91
C SER A 479 19.76 -2.80 -5.92
N ARG A 480 19.66 -3.94 -6.63
CA ARG A 480 20.65 -4.31 -7.68
C ARG A 480 20.52 -3.49 -8.96
N ASP A 481 19.42 -2.79 -9.17
CA ASP A 481 19.11 -2.13 -10.45
C ASP A 481 19.40 -0.62 -10.43
N LYS A 482 19.36 0.06 -9.27
CA LYS A 482 19.68 1.49 -9.13
C LYS A 482 21.08 1.88 -9.67
N SER A 483 22.08 1.00 -9.52
CA SER A 483 23.44 1.28 -10.04
C SER A 483 23.54 1.25 -11.57
N LYS A 484 22.74 0.39 -12.21
CA LYS A 484 22.73 0.24 -13.67
C LYS A 484 22.01 1.40 -14.35
N TYR A 485 20.87 1.84 -13.81
CA TYR A 485 20.12 2.97 -14.36
C TYR A 485 20.86 4.30 -14.21
N LYS A 486 21.54 4.53 -13.08
CA LYS A 486 22.40 5.71 -12.90
C LYS A 486 23.54 5.77 -13.91
N THR A 487 24.16 4.62 -14.19
CA THR A 487 25.24 4.52 -15.19
C THR A 487 24.70 4.75 -16.61
N LEU A 488 23.56 4.15 -16.97
CA LEU A 488 22.91 4.34 -18.27
C LEU A 488 22.43 5.78 -18.49
N PHE A 489 21.89 6.43 -17.46
CA PHE A 489 21.45 7.82 -17.51
C PHE A 489 22.62 8.79 -17.71
N ILE A 490 23.74 8.59 -17.00
CA ILE A 490 24.96 9.39 -17.19
C ILE A 490 25.50 9.22 -18.62
N VAL A 491 25.54 7.99 -19.13
CA VAL A 491 25.95 7.72 -20.52
C VAL A 491 25.04 8.42 -21.52
N PHE A 492 23.72 8.37 -21.31
CA PHE A 492 22.75 9.06 -22.18
C PHE A 492 22.93 10.58 -22.14
N LEU A 493 23.11 11.16 -20.95
CA LEU A 493 23.32 12.60 -20.78
C LEU A 493 24.60 13.09 -21.49
N VAL A 494 25.70 12.32 -21.37
CA VAL A 494 26.95 12.62 -22.09
C VAL A 494 26.74 12.54 -23.60
N LEU A 495 26.06 11.51 -24.10
CA LEU A 495 25.78 11.37 -25.54
C LEU A 495 24.88 12.52 -26.05
N PHE A 496 23.89 12.93 -25.28
CA PHE A 496 23.01 14.05 -25.60
C PHE A 496 23.78 15.37 -25.68
N VAL A 497 24.64 15.66 -24.70
CA VAL A 497 25.50 16.87 -24.72
C VAL A 497 26.46 16.83 -25.91
N VAL A 498 27.05 15.68 -26.23
CA VAL A 498 27.93 15.54 -27.42
C VAL A 498 27.15 15.80 -28.71
N ALA A 499 25.91 15.30 -28.83
CA ALA A 499 25.07 15.56 -30.00
C ALA A 499 24.79 17.06 -30.16
N LEU A 500 24.42 17.77 -29.08
CA LEU A 500 24.20 19.21 -29.11
C LEU A 500 25.44 20.01 -29.51
N VAL A 501 26.63 19.61 -29.04
CA VAL A 501 27.90 20.24 -29.41
C VAL A 501 28.23 20.00 -30.89
N LEU A 502 27.96 18.80 -31.41
CA LEU A 502 28.14 18.48 -32.82
C LEU A 502 27.18 19.27 -33.70
N ASP A 503 25.91 19.37 -33.34
CA ASP A 503 24.92 20.18 -34.06
C ASP A 503 25.30 21.66 -34.07
N ALA A 504 25.74 22.21 -32.93
CA ALA A 504 26.26 23.57 -32.85
C ALA A 504 27.51 23.76 -33.74
N PHE A 505 28.42 22.77 -33.77
CA PHE A 505 29.60 22.81 -34.63
C PHE A 505 29.24 22.77 -36.12
N PHE A 506 28.29 21.93 -36.52
CA PHE A 506 27.80 21.85 -37.90
C PHE A 506 27.07 23.13 -38.31
N ALA A 507 26.21 23.69 -37.44
CA ALA A 507 25.56 24.97 -37.65
C ALA A 507 26.59 26.11 -37.80
N TYR A 508 27.60 26.16 -36.93
CA TYR A 508 28.70 27.13 -37.03
C TYR A 508 29.48 26.97 -38.34
N ARG A 509 29.81 25.73 -38.74
CA ARG A 509 30.51 25.45 -40.00
C ARG A 509 29.67 25.84 -41.21
N TRP A 510 28.36 25.61 -41.17
CA TRP A 510 27.42 25.98 -42.23
C TRP A 510 27.32 27.50 -42.36
N CYS A 511 27.13 28.23 -41.26
CA CYS A 511 27.14 29.70 -41.23
C CYS A 511 28.46 30.26 -41.74
N LYS A 512 29.61 29.72 -41.30
CA LYS A 512 30.94 30.15 -41.77
C LYS A 512 31.14 29.88 -43.27
N ARG A 513 30.57 28.80 -43.81
CA ARG A 513 30.65 28.47 -45.24
C ARG A 513 29.74 29.36 -46.09
N ASN A 514 28.59 29.77 -45.58
CA ASN A 514 27.71 30.72 -46.24
C ASN A 514 28.28 32.15 -46.20
N HIS A 515 28.87 32.58 -45.09
CA HIS A 515 29.57 33.88 -45.02
C HIS A 515 30.75 33.98 -46.01
N LYS A 516 31.47 32.87 -46.26
CA LYS A 516 32.51 32.81 -47.30
C LYS A 516 31.95 32.83 -48.72
N LYS A 517 30.70 32.42 -48.94
CA LYS A 517 30.02 32.51 -50.24
C LYS A 517 29.48 33.93 -50.51
N GLU A 518 29.09 34.67 -49.48
CA GLU A 518 28.65 36.07 -49.62
C GLU A 518 29.79 37.06 -49.88
N SER A 519 31.01 36.77 -49.40
CA SER A 519 32.20 37.57 -49.71
C SER A 519 32.66 37.51 -51.19
N GLY A 520 32.01 36.69 -52.04
CA GLY A 520 32.41 36.43 -53.43
C GLY A 520 31.38 36.84 -54.49
N ARG A 521 30.33 37.58 -54.15
CA ARG A 521 29.30 38.01 -55.11
C ARG A 521 29.11 39.52 -55.05
N ALA A 522 29.87 40.22 -55.89
CA ALA A 522 29.69 41.63 -56.18
C ALA A 522 28.49 41.82 -57.13
N THR A 523 27.63 42.77 -56.76
CA THR A 523 26.85 43.73 -57.58
C THR A 523 25.88 43.25 -58.67
N ASP A 524 24.72 43.91 -58.65
CA ASP A 524 23.75 44.15 -59.73
C ASP A 524 22.71 43.05 -60.03
N ASP A 525 21.56 43.12 -59.36
CA ASP A 525 20.33 43.74 -59.91
C ASP A 525 19.09 43.40 -59.06
N LEU A 526 18.39 44.45 -58.62
CA LEU A 526 17.07 44.50 -57.96
C LEU A 526 15.95 44.05 -58.95
N PRO A 527 14.72 43.62 -58.54
CA PRO A 527 13.92 44.37 -57.57
C PRO A 527 13.01 43.58 -56.60
N GLU A 528 12.54 44.38 -55.64
CA GLU A 528 11.56 44.15 -54.59
C GLU A 528 10.31 43.37 -55.02
N HIS A 529 10.10 42.20 -54.40
CA HIS A 529 8.87 41.72 -53.76
C HIS A 529 8.88 40.20 -53.71
N VAL A 530 8.98 39.61 -52.51
CA VAL A 530 8.57 38.21 -52.28
C VAL A 530 7.86 38.10 -50.93
N ASP A 531 6.65 37.58 -51.02
CA ASP A 531 5.67 37.26 -49.99
C ASP A 531 6.16 36.32 -48.87
N CYS A 532 5.67 36.58 -47.65
CA CYS A 532 5.56 35.56 -46.61
C CYS A 532 4.39 34.61 -46.96
N SER A 533 4.70 33.45 -47.55
CA SER A 533 3.75 32.34 -47.71
C SER A 533 3.99 31.26 -46.65
N THR A 534 2.97 30.95 -45.86
CA THR A 534 2.72 29.61 -45.27
C THR A 534 1.89 28.78 -46.28
N PRO A 535 1.99 27.43 -46.37
CA PRO A 535 1.14 26.54 -45.54
C PRO A 535 1.76 25.14 -45.22
N VAL A 536 1.53 24.56 -44.02
CA VAL A 536 0.50 23.57 -43.56
C VAL A 536 0.68 22.10 -44.01
N ALA A 537 0.88 21.25 -42.99
CA ALA A 537 0.43 19.87 -42.70
C ALA A 537 0.39 18.74 -43.78
N ALA A 538 0.88 17.56 -43.38
CA ALA A 538 0.38 16.23 -43.79
C ALA A 538 0.54 15.26 -42.59
N ARG A 539 -0.50 14.84 -41.85
CA ARG A 539 -1.52 13.79 -42.08
C ARG A 539 -0.98 12.36 -42.28
N ALA A 540 -1.43 11.47 -41.39
CA ALA A 540 -1.77 10.06 -41.66
C ALA A 540 -2.99 9.72 -40.76
N SER A 541 -4.23 9.77 -41.25
CA SER A 541 -4.97 8.80 -42.09
C SER A 541 -5.63 7.66 -41.29
N PHE A 542 -6.91 7.85 -40.96
CA PHE A 542 -7.89 6.78 -40.75
C PHE A 542 -8.50 6.37 -42.11
N PRO A 543 -8.89 5.10 -42.31
CA PRO A 543 -9.93 4.73 -43.27
C PRO A 543 -11.30 4.57 -42.57
N LYS A 544 -12.30 5.28 -43.10
CA LYS A 544 -13.74 4.94 -43.00
C LYS A 544 -14.18 4.28 -44.31
N LEU A 545 -15.04 3.27 -44.23
CA LEU A 545 -16.10 2.98 -45.21
C LEU A 545 -17.40 2.93 -44.40
N SER A 546 -18.38 3.83 -44.54
CA SER A 546 -19.40 3.98 -45.60
C SER A 546 -20.08 2.63 -45.90
N THR A 547 -21.39 2.44 -45.67
CA THR A 547 -22.47 3.10 -46.43
C THR A 547 -23.83 3.16 -45.72
N SER A 548 -24.57 4.22 -46.07
CA SER A 548 -26.00 4.55 -45.90
C SER A 548 -27.01 3.39 -46.13
N PHE A 549 -28.19 3.43 -45.49
CA PHE A 549 -29.50 3.63 -46.18
C PHE A 549 -30.69 3.76 -45.18
N THR A 550 -31.28 4.96 -45.16
CA THR A 550 -32.73 5.31 -45.16
C THR A 550 -33.67 4.95 -44.00
N ARG A 551 -34.26 6.01 -43.40
CA ARG A 551 -35.48 6.01 -42.57
C ARG A 551 -36.73 5.74 -43.42
N GLN A 552 -37.65 4.94 -42.89
CA GLN A 552 -39.09 5.12 -43.14
C GLN A 552 -39.88 4.82 -41.87
N HIS A 553 -40.76 5.74 -41.51
CA HIS A 553 -41.72 5.62 -40.41
C HIS A 553 -43.11 5.28 -40.97
N VAL A 554 -43.92 4.70 -40.08
CA VAL A 554 -45.41 4.60 -40.05
C VAL A 554 -46.05 3.35 -40.69
N LYS A 555 -46.44 2.39 -39.85
CA LYS A 555 -47.81 2.26 -39.34
C LYS A 555 -47.84 1.45 -38.06
#